data_AF-A0A8S0FT60-F1
#
_entry.id   AF-A0A8S0FT60-F1
#
_cell.length_a   1.000
_cell.length_b   1.000
_cell.length_c   1.000
_cell.angle_alpha   90.00
_cell.angle_beta   90.00
_cell.angle_gamma   90.00
#
_symmetry.space_group_name_H-M   'P 1'
#
loop_
_entity.id
_entity.type
_entity.pdbx_description
1 polymer ?
#
loop_
_entity_poly.entity_id
_entity_poly.type
_entity_poly.pdbx_seq_one_letter_code
_entity_poly.pdbx_strand_id
1 'polypeptide(L)'
;MQNLLDEELSISQLEEFQAVQAVLYGKYTVSGSNIETYEIDMSRSATNNVTQSGSTAWSTQDAETYDPSDDIESYALTSPPVRLT
;
A
#
# COMPACT_ATOMS: atom_id res chain seq x y z
N MET A 1 32.08 -14.24 -3.30
CA MET A 1 30.90 -13.90 -4.13
C MET A 1 29.59 -13.86 -3.35
N GLN A 2 29.49 -14.47 -2.15
CA GLN A 2 28.27 -14.43 -1.33
C GLN A 2 27.82 -12.99 -0.97
N ASN A 3 28.76 -12.12 -0.57
CA ASN A 3 28.43 -10.74 -0.17
C ASN A 3 27.72 -9.93 -1.27
N LEU A 4 28.08 -10.13 -2.53
CA LEU A 4 27.42 -9.42 -3.64
C LEU A 4 25.99 -9.91 -3.86
N LEU A 5 25.73 -11.20 -3.68
CA LEU A 5 24.38 -11.76 -3.79
C LEU A 5 23.48 -11.29 -2.63
N ASP A 6 24.05 -11.20 -1.42
CA ASP A 6 23.32 -10.72 -0.24
C ASP A 6 23.02 -9.21 -0.32
N GLU A 7 23.95 -8.43 -0.88
CA GLU A 7 23.75 -7.00 -1.15
C GLU A 7 22.65 -6.77 -2.20
N GLU A 8 22.67 -7.49 -3.33
CA GLU A 8 21.61 -7.41 -4.35
C GLU A 8 20.24 -7.81 -3.80
N LEU A 9 20.18 -8.86 -2.97
CA LEU A 9 18.92 -9.26 -2.30
C LEU A 9 18.41 -8.17 -1.36
N SER A 10 19.30 -7.53 -0.61
CA SER A 10 18.94 -6.46 0.32
C SER A 10 18.40 -5.22 -0.42
N ILE A 11 18.97 -4.90 -1.58
CA ILE A 11 18.49 -3.81 -2.45
C ILE A 11 17.10 -4.16 -2.97
N SER A 12 16.91 -5.35 -3.53
CA SER A 12 15.61 -5.79 -4.06
C SER A 12 14.51 -5.79 -2.98
N GLN A 13 14.84 -6.19 -1.75
CA GLN A 13 13.90 -6.13 -0.62
C GLN A 13 13.51 -4.70 -0.25
N LEU A 14 14.47 -3.77 -0.29
CA LEU A 14 14.22 -2.37 -0.01
C LEU A 14 13.36 -1.72 -1.10
N GLU A 15 13.61 -2.04 -2.38
CA GLU A 15 12.80 -1.60 -3.50
C GLU A 15 11.36 -2.11 -3.39
N GLU A 16 11.17 -3.39 -3.07
CA GLU A 16 9.83 -3.98 -2.87
C GLU A 16 9.12 -3.31 -1.68
N PHE A 17 9.83 -3.07 -0.57
CA PHE A 17 9.27 -2.35 0.57
C PHE A 17 8.81 -0.95 0.16
N GLN A 18 9.61 -0.20 -0.60
CA GLN A 18 9.23 1.12 -1.08
C GLN A 18 8.03 1.07 -2.04
N ALA A 19 7.99 0.07 -2.93
CA ALA A 19 6.88 -0.14 -3.85
C ALA A 19 5.58 -0.44 -3.11
N VAL A 20 5.60 -1.33 -2.11
CA VAL A 20 4.44 -1.63 -1.27
C VAL A 20 3.97 -0.41 -0.50
N GLN A 21 4.88 0.38 0.07
CA GLN A 21 4.53 1.61 0.80
C GLN A 21 3.88 2.64 -0.12
N ALA A 22 4.44 2.85 -1.32
CA ALA A 22 3.87 3.71 -2.34
C ALA A 22 2.45 3.25 -2.75
N VAL A 23 2.25 1.95 -2.93
CA VAL A 23 0.94 1.37 -3.30
C VAL A 23 -0.04 1.37 -2.12
N LEU A 24 0.39 1.24 -0.87
CA LEU A 24 -0.53 1.13 0.28
C LEU A 24 -0.88 2.49 0.87
N TYR A 25 0.05 3.45 0.86
CA TYR A 25 -0.11 4.76 1.49
C TYR A 25 -0.07 5.92 0.50
N GLY A 26 0.24 5.67 -0.78
CA GLY A 26 0.46 6.73 -1.77
C GLY A 26 1.78 7.47 -1.56
N LYS A 27 2.62 7.00 -0.64
CA LYS A 27 3.88 7.64 -0.26
C LYS A 27 4.86 6.64 0.35
N TYR A 28 6.14 6.95 0.26
CA TYR A 28 7.19 6.17 0.91
C TYR A 28 8.29 7.08 1.44
N THR A 29 9.04 6.57 2.40
CA THR A 29 10.12 7.31 3.06
C THR A 29 11.46 6.74 2.62
N VAL A 30 12.39 7.62 2.29
CA VAL A 30 13.77 7.29 1.97
C VAL A 30 14.64 7.82 3.10
N SER A 31 15.42 6.92 3.72
CA SER A 31 16.35 7.25 4.80
C SER A 31 17.65 6.48 4.60
N GLY A 32 18.78 7.04 4.99
CA GLY A 32 20.08 6.37 4.90
C GLY A 32 21.12 7.07 5.76
N SER A 33 22.23 6.40 6.03
CA SER A 33 23.28 6.86 6.95
C SER A 33 23.93 8.19 6.53
N ASN A 34 23.86 8.56 5.24
CA ASN A 34 24.44 9.79 4.69
C ASN A 34 23.41 10.71 4.01
N ILE A 35 22.12 10.45 4.18
CA ILE A 35 21.06 11.26 3.59
C ILE A 35 20.04 11.63 4.66
N GLU A 36 19.50 12.84 4.57
CA GLU A 36 18.34 13.20 5.38
C GLU A 36 17.13 12.34 4.98
N THR A 37 16.20 12.19 5.91
CA THR A 37 14.97 11.43 5.68
C THR A 37 14.03 12.24 4.80
N TYR A 38 13.67 11.70 3.64
CA TYR A 38 12.73 12.33 2.70
C TYR A 38 11.44 11.51 2.62
N GLU A 39 10.30 12.18 2.67
CA GLU A 39 9.00 11.60 2.32
C GLU A 39 8.70 11.94 0.86
N ILE A 40 8.44 10.91 0.04
CA ILE A 40 8.04 11.07 -1.35
C ILE A 40 6.54 10.80 -1.42
N ASP A 41 5.75 11.86 -1.60
CA ASP A 41 4.31 11.81 -1.76
C ASP A 41 3.94 11.73 -3.25
N MET A 42 3.26 10.65 -3.64
CA MET A 42 2.81 10.44 -5.01
C MET A 42 1.43 11.05 -5.29
N SER A 43 0.90 11.84 -4.35
CA SER A 43 -0.37 12.56 -4.47
C SER A 43 -1.55 11.64 -4.80
N ARG A 44 -1.56 10.43 -4.24
CA ARG A 44 -2.69 9.51 -4.42
C ARG A 44 -3.94 10.09 -3.77
N SER A 45 -5.09 9.93 -4.44
CA SER A 45 -6.37 10.33 -3.85
C SER A 45 -6.61 9.63 -2.50
N ALA A 46 -6.95 10.41 -1.48
CA ALA A 46 -7.29 9.89 -0.16
C ALA A 46 -8.52 8.95 -0.19
N THR A 47 -9.38 9.07 -1.21
CA THR A 47 -10.53 8.17 -1.43
C THR A 47 -10.10 6.73 -1.74
N ASN A 48 -8.86 6.53 -2.18
CA ASN A 48 -8.34 5.20 -2.51
C ASN A 48 -7.81 4.47 -1.26
N ASN A 49 -7.86 5.09 -0.07
CA ASN A 49 -7.59 4.47 1.22
C ASN A 49 -8.90 4.13 1.93
N VAL A 50 -9.36 2.90 1.75
CA VAL A 50 -10.55 2.41 2.45
C VAL A 50 -10.19 1.99 3.86
N THR A 51 -10.89 2.53 4.86
CA THR A 51 -10.77 2.12 6.26
C THR A 51 -11.94 1.21 6.63
N GLN A 52 -11.68 -0.07 6.89
CA GLN A 52 -12.68 -0.97 7.45
C GLN A 52 -12.83 -0.68 8.95
N SER A 53 -13.92 -0.02 9.33
CA SER A 53 -14.18 0.37 10.72
C SER A 53 -15.68 0.44 11.00
N GLY A 54 -16.05 0.41 12.28
CA GLY A 54 -17.46 0.48 12.68
C GLY A 54 -18.28 -0.69 12.13
N SER A 55 -19.48 -0.41 11.64
CA SER A 55 -20.44 -1.42 11.15
C SER A 55 -20.09 -2.03 9.80
N THR A 56 -19.08 -1.51 9.08
CA THR A 56 -18.60 -2.06 7.81
C THR A 56 -17.33 -2.90 7.99
N ALA A 57 -16.86 -3.07 9.23
CA ALA A 57 -15.72 -3.92 9.52
C ALA A 57 -16.12 -5.40 9.38
N TRP A 58 -15.46 -6.13 8.48
CA TRP A 58 -15.69 -7.57 8.31
C TRP A 58 -15.46 -8.36 9.60
N SER A 59 -14.62 -7.87 10.52
CA SER A 59 -14.41 -8.49 11.84
C SER A 59 -15.64 -8.52 12.74
N THR A 60 -16.66 -7.71 12.43
CA THR A 60 -17.93 -7.67 13.17
C THR A 60 -19.06 -8.43 12.47
N GLN A 61 -18.79 -8.97 11.27
CA GLN A 61 -19.78 -9.67 10.46
C GLN A 61 -19.79 -11.16 10.76
N ASP A 62 -20.91 -11.81 10.48
CA ASP A 62 -21.05 -13.26 10.60
C ASP A 62 -20.43 -13.96 9.38
N ALA A 63 -19.35 -14.71 9.61
CA ALA A 63 -18.61 -15.40 8.56
C ALA A 63 -19.43 -16.45 7.79
N GLU A 64 -20.55 -16.94 8.36
CA GLU A 64 -21.40 -17.94 7.70
C GLU A 64 -22.41 -17.32 6.73
N THR A 65 -22.73 -16.04 6.88
CA THR A 65 -23.82 -15.37 6.15
C THR A 65 -23.42 -14.11 5.41
N TYR A 66 -22.28 -13.52 5.77
CA TYR A 66 -21.78 -12.30 5.17
C TYR A 66 -21.02 -12.56 3.87
N ASP A 67 -21.42 -11.90 2.78
CA ASP A 67 -20.70 -11.90 1.51
C ASP A 67 -19.91 -10.59 1.34
N PRO A 68 -18.57 -10.62 1.36
CA PRO A 68 -17.74 -9.43 1.18
C PRO A 68 -17.65 -8.96 -0.28
N SER A 69 -18.26 -9.66 -1.24
CA SER A 69 -18.13 -9.36 -2.67
C SER A 69 -18.59 -7.95 -3.02
N ASP A 70 -19.74 -7.52 -2.49
CA ASP A 70 -20.30 -6.18 -2.74
C ASP A 70 -19.38 -5.06 -2.22
N ASP A 71 -18.72 -5.28 -1.08
CA ASP A 71 -17.76 -4.32 -0.54
C ASP A 71 -16.52 -4.20 -1.44
N ILE A 72 -16.00 -5.35 -1.92
CA ILE A 72 -14.85 -5.39 -2.82
C ILE A 72 -15.17 -4.66 -4.13
N GLU A 73 -16.36 -4.88 -4.70
CA GLU A 73 -16.82 -4.17 -5.89
C GLU A 73 -16.94 -2.66 -5.64
N SER A 74 -17.49 -2.26 -4.50
CA SER A 74 -17.57 -0.85 -4.09
C SER A 74 -16.19 -0.21 -3.95
N TYR A 75 -15.22 -0.90 -3.35
CA TYR A 75 -13.84 -0.43 -3.22
C TYR A 75 -13.16 -0.29 -4.59
N ALA A 76 -13.42 -1.23 -5.51
CA ALA A 76 -12.90 -1.17 -6.87
C ALA A 76 -13.48 0.01 -7.67
N LEU A 77 -14.78 0.28 -7.53
CA LEU A 77 -15.46 1.39 -8.21
C LEU A 77 -15.08 2.77 -7.66
N THR A 78 -14.81 2.85 -6.34
CA THR A 78 -14.44 4.10 -5.66
C THR A 78 -13.00 4.52 -5.96
N SER A 79 -12.18 3.63 -6.53
CA SER A 79 -10.81 3.92 -6.96
C SER A 79 -10.78 4.32 -8.44
N PRO A 80 -10.85 5.62 -8.80
CA PRO A 80 -10.65 6.05 -10.18
C PRO A 80 -9.25 5.63 -10.65
N PRO A 81 -9.08 5.27 -11.94
CA PRO A 81 -7.78 4.92 -12.48
C PRO A 81 -6.80 6.08 -12.29
N VAL A 82 -5.56 5.76 -11.93
CA VAL A 82 -4.45 6.72 -11.82
C VAL A 82 -4.39 7.53 -13.11
N ARG A 83 -4.82 8.79 -13.06
CA ARG A 83 -4.77 9.69 -14.19
C ARG A 83 -3.33 10.17 -14.32
N LEU A 84 -2.55 9.49 -15.16
CA LEU A 84 -1.29 10.01 -15.67
C LEU A 84 -1.64 11.18 -16.61
N THR A 85 -1.78 12.38 -16.05
CA THR A 85 -1.84 13.63 -16.82
C THR A 85 -0.51 14.34 -16.75
#